data_AF-A0A2P2D958-F1
#
_entry.id   AF-A0A2P2D958-F1
#
_cell.length_a   1.000
_cell.length_b   1.000
_cell.length_c   1.000
_cell.angle_alpha   90.00
_cell.angle_beta   90.00
_cell.angle_gamma   90.00
#
_symmetry.space_group_name_H-M   'P 1'
#
loop_
_entity.id
_entity.type
_entity.pdbx_description
1 polymer ?
#
loop_
_entity_poly.entity_id
_entity_poly.type
_entity_poly.pdbx_seq_one_letter_code
_entity_poly.pdbx_strand_id
1 'polypeptide(L)'
;MDKKLLLNDSLHFLGLSSGFTESDLKDSYHKLAKKYHPDSGEFTSDVMFVELNKHYENLKEFLLIHPEETNAETNINSEVSHPKNTNQSTKETLENKPSKDPIFQEYKLAKEKETEVILRYYEKRNLHPIELSTALNKELVQLQKELEPVLQVYANILKQHPSSLWANDAKNSLDRLRVWWSKE
;
A
#
# COMPACT_ATOMS: atom_id res chain seq x y z
N MET A 1 19.82 -9.35 -1.51
CA MET A 1 19.38 -9.92 -2.80
C MET A 1 19.39 -8.81 -3.84
N ASP A 2 19.93 -9.10 -5.02
CA ASP A 2 20.01 -8.12 -6.09
C ASP A 2 18.62 -7.75 -6.60
N LYS A 3 18.28 -6.45 -6.60
CA LYS A 3 16.96 -5.94 -7.02
C LYS A 3 16.55 -6.44 -8.41
N LYS A 4 17.53 -6.63 -9.30
CA LYS A 4 17.36 -7.18 -10.65
C LYS A 4 16.91 -8.64 -10.66
N LEU A 5 17.41 -9.46 -9.73
CA LEU A 5 16.99 -10.86 -9.60
C LEU A 5 15.55 -10.95 -9.08
N LEU A 6 15.20 -10.11 -8.08
CA LEU A 6 13.85 -10.05 -7.54
C LEU A 6 12.80 -9.60 -8.57
N LEU A 7 13.17 -8.66 -9.44
CA LEU A 7 12.33 -8.21 -10.54
C LEU A 7 12.08 -9.34 -11.55
N ASN A 8 13.15 -10.01 -12.00
CA ASN A 8 13.03 -11.10 -12.98
C ASN A 8 12.20 -12.28 -12.43
N ASP A 9 12.40 -12.62 -11.16
CA ASP A 9 11.65 -13.65 -10.46
C ASP A 9 10.15 -13.28 -10.37
N SER A 10 9.85 -12.02 -10.06
CA SER A 10 8.46 -11.53 -10.01
C SER A 10 7.78 -11.51 -11.37
N LEU A 11 8.52 -11.11 -12.42
CA LEU A 11 8.04 -11.18 -13.80
C LEU A 11 7.73 -12.62 -14.22
N HIS A 12 8.63 -13.56 -13.92
CA HIS A 12 8.44 -14.96 -14.24
C HIS A 12 7.26 -15.56 -13.48
N PHE A 13 7.10 -15.24 -12.19
CA PHE A 13 5.98 -15.71 -11.36
C PHE A 13 4.62 -15.25 -11.92
N LEU A 14 4.51 -13.99 -12.34
CA LEU A 14 3.30 -13.46 -12.95
C LEU A 14 3.21 -13.73 -14.47
N GLY A 15 4.20 -14.39 -15.08
CA GLY A 15 4.22 -14.65 -16.52
C GLY A 15 4.23 -13.38 -17.37
N LEU A 16 4.86 -12.31 -16.88
CA LEU A 16 4.95 -11.00 -17.52
C LEU A 16 6.32 -10.82 -18.20
N SER A 17 6.35 -10.05 -19.28
CA SER A 17 7.59 -9.65 -19.95
C SER A 17 8.17 -8.40 -19.29
N SER A 18 9.44 -8.07 -19.55
CA SER A 18 10.11 -6.88 -18.99
C SER A 18 9.51 -5.54 -19.44
N GLY A 19 8.61 -5.53 -20.44
CA GLY A 19 7.91 -4.33 -20.93
C GLY A 19 6.41 -4.34 -20.59
N PHE A 20 6.02 -5.01 -19.50
CA PHE A 20 4.63 -5.12 -19.08
C PHE A 20 4.04 -3.77 -18.67
N THR A 21 2.75 -3.58 -18.95
CA THR A 21 2.00 -2.39 -18.50
C THR A 21 1.28 -2.64 -17.17
N GLU A 22 0.78 -1.58 -16.53
CA GLU A 22 -0.07 -1.72 -15.34
C GLU A 22 -1.31 -2.58 -15.61
N SER A 23 -1.86 -2.52 -16.84
CA SER A 23 -2.98 -3.36 -17.27
C SER A 23 -2.59 -4.84 -17.28
N ASP A 24 -1.44 -5.16 -17.88
CA ASP A 24 -0.95 -6.55 -17.94
C ASP A 24 -0.68 -7.12 -16.55
N LEU A 25 -0.11 -6.30 -15.66
CA LEU A 25 0.11 -6.66 -14.26
C LEU A 25 -1.20 -7.05 -13.56
N LYS A 26 -2.23 -6.19 -13.68
CA LYS A 26 -3.55 -6.43 -13.08
C LYS A 26 -4.23 -7.65 -13.68
N ASP A 27 -4.18 -7.80 -14.99
CA ASP A 27 -4.81 -8.92 -15.70
C ASP A 27 -4.19 -10.25 -15.31
N SER A 28 -2.85 -10.31 -15.24
CA SER A 28 -2.16 -11.52 -14.81
C SER A 28 -2.40 -11.83 -13.34
N TYR A 29 -2.32 -10.81 -12.47
CA TYR A 29 -2.64 -10.95 -11.06
C TYR A 29 -4.06 -11.51 -10.85
N HIS A 30 -5.06 -10.97 -11.55
CA HIS A 30 -6.45 -11.44 -11.41
C HIS A 30 -6.63 -12.90 -11.85
N LYS A 31 -5.95 -13.32 -12.93
CA LYS A 31 -5.94 -14.71 -13.39
C LYS A 31 -5.35 -15.64 -12.33
N LEU A 32 -4.19 -15.27 -11.77
CA LEU A 32 -3.50 -16.08 -10.77
C LEU A 32 -4.19 -16.03 -9.40
N ALA A 33 -4.78 -14.90 -9.03
CA ALA A 33 -5.51 -14.74 -7.77
C ALA A 33 -6.70 -15.68 -7.73
N LYS A 34 -7.46 -15.80 -8.82
CA LYS A 34 -8.57 -16.77 -8.93
C LYS A 34 -8.09 -18.22 -8.79
N LYS A 35 -6.89 -18.51 -9.29
CA LYS A 35 -6.30 -19.85 -9.25
C LYS A 35 -5.80 -20.19 -7.85
N TYR A 36 -5.05 -19.29 -7.24
CA TYR A 36 -4.39 -19.49 -5.95
C TYR A 36 -5.23 -19.07 -4.74
N HIS A 37 -6.43 -18.54 -4.93
CA HIS A 37 -7.29 -18.14 -3.81
C HIS A 37 -7.55 -19.34 -2.90
N PRO A 38 -7.41 -19.21 -1.56
CA PRO A 38 -7.68 -20.33 -0.64
C PRO A 38 -9.11 -20.87 -0.77
N ASP A 39 -10.07 -20.03 -1.15
CA ASP A 39 -11.47 -20.45 -1.39
C ASP A 39 -11.69 -21.15 -2.74
N SER A 40 -10.72 -21.15 -3.69
CA SER A 40 -10.87 -21.87 -4.96
C SER A 40 -10.78 -23.38 -4.78
N GLY A 41 -10.13 -23.84 -3.70
CA GLY A 41 -9.93 -25.25 -3.38
C GLY A 41 -8.91 -25.98 -4.27
N GLU A 42 -8.24 -25.29 -5.20
CA GLU A 42 -7.23 -25.90 -6.08
C GLU A 42 -5.89 -26.16 -5.35
N PHE A 43 -5.60 -25.39 -4.30
CA PHE A 43 -4.41 -25.54 -3.46
C PHE A 43 -4.80 -25.66 -1.99
N THR A 44 -4.15 -26.55 -1.26
CA THR A 44 -4.40 -26.79 0.17
C THR A 44 -3.77 -25.75 1.09
N SER A 45 -3.04 -24.78 0.54
CA SER A 45 -2.28 -23.78 1.29
C SER A 45 -2.35 -22.41 0.63
N ASP A 46 -2.53 -21.40 1.47
CA ASP A 46 -2.51 -19.97 1.17
C ASP A 46 -1.14 -19.44 0.71
N VAL A 47 -0.08 -20.25 0.83
CA VAL A 47 1.31 -19.89 0.48
C VAL A 47 1.40 -19.33 -0.94
N MET A 48 0.69 -19.91 -1.92
CA MET A 48 0.72 -19.43 -3.31
C MET A 48 0.05 -18.06 -3.49
N PHE A 49 -0.99 -17.77 -2.70
CA PHE A 49 -1.66 -16.47 -2.72
C PHE A 49 -0.82 -15.39 -2.04
N VAL A 50 -0.14 -15.73 -0.94
CA VAL A 50 0.80 -14.83 -0.24
C VAL A 50 1.97 -14.47 -1.15
N GLU A 51 2.57 -15.46 -1.84
CA GLU A 51 3.67 -15.22 -2.77
C GLU A 51 3.23 -14.38 -3.99
N LEU A 52 2.01 -14.63 -4.51
CA LEU A 52 1.42 -13.81 -5.58
C LEU A 52 1.30 -12.33 -5.18
N ASN A 53 0.82 -12.03 -3.97
CA ASN A 53 0.70 -10.67 -3.48
C ASN A 53 2.06 -9.99 -3.34
N LYS A 54 3.07 -10.72 -2.86
CA LYS A 54 4.44 -10.22 -2.74
C LYS A 54 5.04 -9.84 -4.09
N HIS A 55 4.91 -10.70 -5.10
CA HIS A 55 5.42 -10.38 -6.44
C HIS A 55 4.64 -9.25 -7.11
N TYR A 56 3.32 -9.17 -6.88
CA TYR A 56 2.49 -8.07 -7.39
C TYR A 56 2.92 -6.70 -6.82
N GLU A 57 3.12 -6.59 -5.51
CA GLU A 57 3.56 -5.33 -4.90
C GLU A 57 4.96 -4.93 -5.38
N ASN A 58 5.88 -5.89 -5.56
CA ASN A 58 7.22 -5.60 -6.12
C ASN A 58 7.14 -5.02 -7.55
N LEU A 59 6.31 -5.58 -8.42
CA LEU A 59 6.14 -5.10 -9.80
C LEU A 59 5.42 -3.76 -9.86
N LYS A 60 4.48 -3.53 -8.94
CA LYS A 60 3.77 -2.26 -8.80
C LYS A 60 4.69 -1.14 -8.29
N GLU A 61 5.57 -1.44 -7.34
CA GLU A 61 6.61 -0.51 -6.89
C GLU A 61 7.57 -0.17 -8.04
N PHE A 62 7.97 -1.17 -8.85
CA PHE A 62 8.79 -0.94 -10.04
C PHE A 62 8.14 0.02 -11.04
N LEU A 63 6.84 -0.15 -11.33
CA LEU A 63 6.08 0.76 -12.21
C LEU A 63 5.98 2.19 -11.64
N LEU A 64 5.93 2.34 -10.31
CA LEU A 64 5.87 3.65 -9.66
C LEU A 64 7.21 4.41 -9.73
N ILE A 65 8.33 3.68 -9.75
CA ILE A 65 9.69 4.24 -9.80
C ILE A 65 10.13 4.50 -11.26
N HIS A 66 9.61 3.76 -12.24
CA HIS A 66 9.96 3.86 -13.66
C HIS A 66 8.77 4.24 -14.57
N PRO A 67 8.17 5.44 -14.42
CA PRO A 67 7.05 5.88 -15.26
C PRO A 67 7.43 6.18 -16.73
N GLU A 68 8.72 6.29 -17.03
CA GLU A 68 9.25 6.71 -18.34
C GLU A 68 9.41 5.55 -19.35
N GLU A 69 9.39 4.28 -18.92
CA GLU A 69 9.62 3.12 -19.81
C GLU A 69 8.33 2.56 -20.45
N THR A 70 7.15 3.00 -20.00
CA THR A 70 5.84 2.45 -20.44
C THR A 70 5.19 3.16 -21.64
N ASN A 71 5.83 4.18 -22.23
CA ASN A 71 5.25 4.95 -23.35
C ASN A 71 5.97 4.78 -24.69
N ALA A 72 6.93 3.89 -24.81
CA ALA A 72 7.55 3.55 -26.09
C ALA A 72 7.05 2.18 -26.55
N GLU A 73 6.39 2.17 -27.71
CA GLU A 73 6.04 0.99 -28.51
C GLU A 73 4.72 0.27 -28.20
N THR A 74 3.59 0.89 -28.58
CA THR A 74 2.65 0.17 -29.46
C THR A 74 1.91 1.14 -30.36
N ASN A 75 2.26 1.13 -31.64
CA ASN A 75 1.52 1.78 -32.69
C ASN A 75 1.53 0.86 -33.90
N ILE A 76 0.56 -0.08 -34.01
CA ILE A 76 -0.01 -0.55 -35.28
C ILE A 76 -1.49 -0.90 -35.06
N ASN A 77 -2.32 -0.22 -35.86
CA ASN A 77 -3.76 -0.35 -36.08
C ASN A 77 -4.25 -1.80 -36.27
N SER A 78 -5.47 -2.11 -35.81
CA SER A 78 -6.61 -2.37 -36.70
C SER A 78 -7.92 -2.59 -35.94
N GLU A 79 -8.99 -2.09 -36.56
CA GLU A 79 -10.38 -2.02 -36.13
C GLU A 79 -11.01 -3.41 -35.90
N VAL A 80 -12.11 -3.45 -35.11
CA VAL A 80 -13.47 -3.86 -35.56
C VAL A 80 -14.35 -4.21 -34.35
N SER A 81 -15.36 -3.36 -34.15
CA SER A 81 -16.75 -3.65 -33.74
C SER A 81 -17.09 -4.24 -32.37
N HIS A 82 -17.82 -3.43 -31.62
CA HIS A 82 -18.79 -3.85 -30.60
C HIS A 82 -19.87 -4.76 -31.22
N PRO A 83 -20.51 -5.64 -30.43
CA PRO A 83 -21.83 -5.24 -29.96
C PRO A 83 -22.09 -5.55 -28.48
N LYS A 84 -22.91 -4.67 -27.89
CA LYS A 84 -23.59 -4.78 -26.60
C LYS A 84 -24.31 -6.13 -26.46
N ASN A 85 -24.21 -6.78 -25.29
CA ASN A 85 -25.43 -7.20 -24.61
C ASN A 85 -25.27 -7.32 -23.09
N THR A 86 -26.36 -6.93 -22.44
CA THR A 86 -26.60 -6.69 -21.02
C THR A 86 -26.73 -8.02 -20.27
N ASN A 87 -26.14 -8.14 -19.08
CA ASN A 87 -26.86 -8.46 -17.84
C ASN A 87 -25.93 -8.48 -16.62
N GLN A 88 -26.33 -7.67 -15.65
CA GLN A 88 -25.75 -7.50 -14.33
C GLN A 88 -25.89 -8.80 -13.52
N SER A 89 -24.84 -9.19 -12.80
CA SER A 89 -24.96 -9.37 -11.34
C SER A 89 -23.58 -9.46 -10.67
N THR A 90 -23.33 -8.46 -9.82
CA THR A 90 -22.36 -8.39 -8.70
C THR A 90 -20.88 -8.69 -9.00
N LYS A 91 -20.27 -7.71 -9.69
CA LYS A 91 -18.88 -7.28 -9.54
C LYS A 91 -18.75 -6.41 -8.27
N GLU A 92 -18.05 -6.88 -7.24
CA GLU A 92 -17.32 -5.97 -6.34
C GLU A 92 -15.87 -5.92 -6.82
N THR A 93 -15.65 -5.06 -7.80
CA THR A 93 -14.33 -4.72 -8.34
C THR A 93 -13.64 -3.77 -7.36
N LEU A 94 -12.50 -4.21 -6.82
CA LEU A 94 -11.45 -3.36 -6.24
C LEU A 94 -10.81 -2.53 -7.38
N GLU A 95 -11.55 -1.54 -7.87
CA GLU A 95 -11.05 -0.48 -8.71
C GLU A 95 -11.17 0.83 -7.95
N ASN A 96 -10.14 1.66 -8.09
CA ASN A 96 -10.01 3.03 -7.63
C ASN A 96 -11.30 3.85 -7.79
N LYS A 97 -12.20 3.75 -6.82
CA LYS A 97 -13.11 4.83 -6.49
C LYS A 97 -12.32 5.70 -5.52
N PRO A 98 -12.22 7.03 -5.71
CA PRO A 98 -11.87 7.88 -4.59
C PRO A 98 -12.82 7.47 -3.47
N SER A 99 -12.27 7.13 -2.30
CA SER A 99 -13.11 6.91 -1.13
C SER A 99 -14.13 8.06 -1.08
N LYS A 100 -15.41 7.75 -0.84
CA LYS A 100 -16.47 8.78 -0.78
C LYS A 100 -16.14 9.89 0.22
N ASP A 101 -15.22 9.59 1.14
CA ASP A 101 -14.76 10.51 2.15
C ASP A 101 -13.61 11.38 1.61
N PRO A 102 -13.79 12.72 1.49
CA PRO A 102 -12.76 13.63 0.98
C PRO A 102 -11.47 13.62 1.82
N ILE A 103 -11.52 13.10 3.05
CA ILE A 103 -10.37 13.07 3.96
C ILE A 103 -9.49 11.82 3.81
N PHE A 104 -9.94 10.81 3.06
CA PHE A 104 -9.27 9.52 2.98
C PHE A 104 -7.82 9.64 2.53
N GLN A 105 -7.54 10.50 1.56
CA GLN A 105 -6.19 10.68 1.04
C GLN A 105 -5.24 11.31 2.06
N GLU A 106 -5.73 12.28 2.83
CA GLU A 106 -4.97 12.93 3.91
C GLU A 106 -4.70 11.95 5.05
N TYR A 107 -5.74 11.21 5.46
CA TYR A 107 -5.62 10.15 6.46
C TYR A 107 -4.64 9.04 6.03
N LYS A 108 -4.73 8.58 4.77
CA LYS A 108 -3.85 7.54 4.23
C LYS A 108 -2.39 7.98 4.27
N LEU A 109 -2.10 9.20 3.81
CA LEU A 109 -0.74 9.75 3.84
C LEU A 109 -0.20 9.87 5.28
N ALA A 110 -1.05 10.27 6.23
CA ALA A 110 -0.69 10.31 7.64
C ALA A 110 -0.37 8.92 8.22
N LYS A 111 -1.16 7.88 7.88
CA LYS A 111 -0.88 6.49 8.29
C LYS A 111 0.43 5.96 7.74
N GLU A 112 0.72 6.23 6.47
CA GLU A 112 1.97 5.84 5.82
C GLU A 112 3.16 6.54 6.50
N LYS A 113 3.04 7.85 6.76
CA LYS A 113 4.09 8.62 7.44
C LYS A 113 4.31 8.16 8.87
N GLU A 114 3.24 7.89 9.63
CA GLU A 114 3.31 7.31 10.98
C GLU A 114 4.17 6.04 10.98
N THR A 115 3.88 5.14 10.04
CA THR A 115 4.55 3.84 9.92
C THR A 115 6.02 4.03 9.56
N GLU A 116 6.31 4.86 8.55
CA GLU A 116 7.67 5.16 8.10
C GLU A 116 8.56 5.69 9.24
N VAL A 117 8.06 6.67 9.99
CA VAL A 117 8.84 7.33 11.05
C VAL A 117 9.10 6.35 12.22
N ILE A 118 8.10 5.55 12.61
CA ILE A 118 8.26 4.55 13.67
C ILE A 118 9.27 3.48 13.26
N LEU A 119 9.19 2.97 12.02
CA LEU A 119 10.14 1.97 11.52
C LEU A 119 11.57 2.52 11.52
N ARG A 120 11.75 3.74 11.00
CA ARG A 120 13.06 4.41 10.97
C ARG A 120 13.67 4.58 12.35
N TYR A 121 12.85 4.87 13.35
CA TYR A 121 13.30 4.93 14.75
C TYR A 121 13.82 3.57 15.25
N TYR A 122 13.11 2.48 14.97
CA TYR A 122 13.53 1.13 15.36
C TYR A 122 14.78 0.63 14.62
N GLU A 123 14.90 0.93 13.33
CA GLU A 123 16.08 0.60 12.53
C GLU A 123 17.35 1.23 13.12
N LYS A 124 17.29 2.51 13.47
CA LYS A 124 18.42 3.22 14.07
C LYS A 124 18.80 2.69 15.46
N ARG A 125 17.84 2.15 16.20
CA ARG A 125 18.08 1.56 17.53
C ARG A 125 18.40 0.07 17.47
N ASN A 126 18.62 -0.54 16.30
CA ASN A 126 18.87 -1.97 16.15
C ASN A 126 17.86 -2.84 16.94
N LEU A 127 16.58 -2.44 16.98
CA LEU A 127 15.52 -3.12 17.73
C LEU A 127 15.71 -3.20 19.27
N HIS A 128 16.53 -2.31 19.86
CA HIS A 128 16.68 -2.25 21.32
C HIS A 128 15.39 -1.80 22.05
N PRO A 129 15.20 -2.20 23.33
CA PRO A 129 14.05 -1.80 24.14
C PRO A 129 13.83 -0.29 24.14
N ILE A 130 12.56 0.13 24.06
CA ILE A 130 12.17 1.54 23.96
C ILE A 130 12.58 2.25 25.26
N GLU A 131 13.50 3.21 25.15
CA GLU A 131 13.85 4.14 26.22
C GLU A 131 13.04 5.41 25.98
N LEU A 132 12.06 5.69 26.84
CA LEU A 132 11.11 6.80 26.71
C LEU A 132 11.63 8.09 27.36
N SER A 133 12.85 8.09 27.89
CA SER A 133 13.52 9.30 28.36
C SER A 133 14.03 10.15 27.20
N THR A 134 13.42 11.32 26.99
CA THR A 134 13.86 12.31 25.98
C THR A 134 15.26 12.86 26.27
N ALA A 135 15.70 12.85 27.54
CA ALA A 135 17.04 13.25 27.95
C ALA A 135 18.13 12.26 27.52
N LEU A 136 17.79 10.96 27.48
CA LEU A 136 18.73 9.89 27.15
C LEU A 136 18.64 9.45 25.69
N ASN A 137 17.51 9.73 25.02
CA ASN A 137 17.22 9.22 23.68
C ASN A 137 17.00 10.36 22.67
N LYS A 138 18.08 10.77 22.00
CA LYS A 138 18.02 11.79 20.92
C LYS A 138 17.17 11.33 19.73
N GLU A 139 17.12 10.03 19.45
CA GLU A 139 16.30 9.50 18.36
C GLU A 139 14.81 9.53 18.71
N LEU A 140 14.44 9.43 19.99
CA LEU A 140 13.06 9.63 20.44
C LEU A 140 12.60 11.08 20.22
N VAL A 141 13.47 12.04 20.50
CA VAL A 141 13.18 13.47 20.23
C VAL A 141 12.96 13.70 18.74
N GLN A 142 13.76 13.05 17.88
CA GLN A 142 13.58 13.12 16.43
C GLN A 142 12.29 12.43 15.97
N LEU A 143 11.96 11.25 16.52
CA LEU A 143 10.70 10.55 16.29
C LEU A 143 9.49 11.44 16.64
N GLN A 144 9.48 12.04 17.84
CA GLN A 144 8.42 12.95 18.28
C GLN A 144 8.25 14.12 17.31
N LYS A 145 9.36 14.76 16.91
CA LYS A 145 9.34 15.87 15.95
C LYS A 145 8.75 15.47 14.59
N GLU A 146 9.05 14.27 14.11
CA GLU A 146 8.52 13.75 12.84
C GLU A 146 7.06 13.27 12.94
N LEU A 147 6.61 12.86 14.13
CA LEU A 147 5.21 12.47 14.39
C LEU A 147 4.29 13.68 14.63
N GLU A 148 4.80 14.82 15.07
CA GLU A 148 4.01 16.05 15.29
C GLU A 148 3.07 16.43 14.11
N PRO A 149 3.54 16.51 12.84
CA PRO A 149 2.63 16.79 11.72
C PRO A 149 1.57 15.71 11.50
N VAL A 150 1.87 14.44 11.81
CA VAL A 150 0.92 13.33 11.72
C VAL A 150 -0.18 13.48 12.76
N LEU A 151 0.17 13.83 14.00
CA LEU A 151 -0.79 14.13 15.06
C LEU A 151 -1.71 15.29 14.67
N GLN A 152 -1.14 16.34 14.05
CA GLN A 152 -1.90 17.49 13.58
C GLN A 152 -2.98 17.08 12.57
N VAL A 153 -2.65 16.18 11.63
CA VAL A 153 -3.60 15.67 10.64
C VAL A 153 -4.75 14.92 11.33
N TYR A 154 -4.44 13.99 12.26
CA TYR A 154 -5.51 13.28 12.98
C TYR A 154 -6.38 14.22 13.82
N ALA A 155 -5.78 15.22 14.48
CA ALA A 155 -6.54 16.22 15.22
C ALA A 155 -7.44 17.07 14.30
N ASN A 156 -6.96 17.41 13.11
CA ASN A 156 -7.74 18.12 12.10
C ASN A 156 -8.92 17.29 11.60
N ILE A 157 -8.71 16.01 11.31
CA ILE A 157 -9.79 15.08 10.92
C ILE A 157 -10.88 15.04 11.98
N LEU A 158 -10.51 14.92 13.27
CA LEU A 158 -11.48 14.93 14.36
C LEU A 158 -12.27 16.23 14.49
N LYS A 159 -11.61 17.37 14.24
CA LYS A 159 -12.21 18.70 14.39
C LYS A 159 -13.09 19.08 13.20
N GLN A 160 -12.63 18.81 11.99
CA GLN A 160 -13.24 19.26 10.74
C GLN A 160 -14.21 18.22 10.17
N HIS A 161 -13.95 16.93 10.42
CA HIS A 161 -14.70 15.82 9.84
C HIS A 161 -15.11 14.78 10.89
N PRO A 162 -15.84 15.17 11.95
CA PRO A 162 -16.23 14.24 13.02
C PRO A 162 -17.16 13.11 12.57
N SER A 163 -17.86 13.27 11.44
CA SER A 163 -18.73 12.26 10.84
C SER A 163 -18.02 11.33 9.84
N SER A 164 -16.72 11.53 9.61
CA SER A 164 -15.91 10.68 8.74
C SER A 164 -15.81 9.26 9.29
N LEU A 165 -15.78 8.27 8.39
CA LEU A 165 -15.49 6.87 8.74
C LEU A 165 -14.12 6.72 9.42
N TRP A 166 -13.18 7.61 9.11
CA TRP A 166 -11.81 7.58 9.60
C TRP A 166 -11.60 8.37 10.89
N ALA A 167 -12.58 9.17 11.32
CA ALA A 167 -12.46 9.96 12.54
C ALA A 167 -12.20 9.06 13.77
N ASN A 168 -12.90 7.93 13.88
CA ASN A 168 -12.70 7.02 15.01
C ASN A 168 -11.31 6.36 14.99
N ASP A 169 -10.80 5.98 13.81
CA ASP A 169 -9.43 5.43 13.72
C ASP A 169 -8.37 6.51 13.98
N ALA A 170 -8.56 7.73 13.45
CA ALA A 170 -7.69 8.86 13.74
C ALA A 170 -7.60 9.13 15.26
N LYS A 171 -8.73 9.04 15.98
CA LYS A 171 -8.74 9.10 17.45
C LYS A 171 -7.90 8.01 18.09
N ASN A 172 -8.11 6.75 17.70
CA ASN A 172 -7.33 5.62 18.22
C ASN A 172 -5.84 5.76 17.90
N SER A 173 -5.50 6.25 16.70
CA SER A 173 -4.14 6.54 16.28
C SER A 173 -3.49 7.62 17.17
N LEU A 174 -4.20 8.71 17.47
CA LEU A 174 -3.72 9.72 18.44
C LEU A 174 -3.46 9.11 19.81
N ASP A 175 -4.39 8.31 20.32
CA ASP A 175 -4.23 7.68 21.64
C ASP A 175 -3.08 6.68 21.69
N ARG A 176 -2.84 5.93 20.60
CA ARG A 176 -1.67 5.06 20.47
C ARG A 176 -0.38 5.87 20.43
N LEU A 177 -0.33 6.96 19.66
CA LEU A 177 0.89 7.75 19.50
C LEU A 177 1.26 8.52 20.77
N ARG A 178 0.31 8.79 21.67
CA ARG A 178 0.60 9.40 22.98
C ARG A 178 1.60 8.63 23.82
N VAL A 179 1.78 7.32 23.61
CA VAL A 179 2.78 6.52 24.36
C VAL A 179 4.21 6.98 24.13
N TRP A 180 4.47 7.68 23.02
CA TRP A 180 5.78 8.23 22.69
C TRP A 180 6.11 9.50 23.47
N TRP A 181 5.13 10.10 24.13
CA TRP A 181 5.31 11.20 25.07
C TRP A 181 5.14 10.66 26.48
N SER A 182 6.27 10.52 27.19
CA SER A 182 6.26 10.18 28.61
C SER A 182 5.34 11.15 29.36
N LYS A 183 4.38 10.62 30.10
CA LYS A 183 3.76 11.37 31.19
C LYS A 183 4.78 11.39 32.31
N GLU A 184 5.49 12.50 32.47
CA GLU A 184 6.22 12.77 33.72
C GLU A 184 5.26 12.74 34.92
#